data_AF-A0A660RT74-F1
#
_entry.id   AF-A0A660RT74-F1
#
_cell.length_a   1.000
_cell.length_b   1.000
_cell.length_c   1.000
_cell.angle_alpha   90.00
_cell.angle_beta   90.00
_cell.angle_gamma   90.00
#
_symmetry.space_group_name_H-M   'P 1'
#
loop_
_entity.id
_entity.type
_entity.pdbx_description
1 polymer ?
#
loop_
_entity_poly.entity_id
_entity_poly.type
_entity_poly.pdbx_seq_one_letter_code
_entity_poly.pdbx_strand_id
1 'polypeptide(L)'
;MMKNKKKKRSFKFASIIFIFIFFVFISISYAQPVILSDVPDYKWWYGCSPTAAGMLIGYYDIHGYQGLRYDNLVPGEAELSTFPSTEGEWEYNAQYAIASPEHVNDFYRGGYGAEGDDAPPPYHEFNCLADFMGTSQDSAGNPNGATTFYFNIYGFPLYVADIYGTEYQDKSGLYGIWEYIEYRGYGTHDPANDYTMFNQLVDTYVKIPWAFSFLDFMEEINSGRPVIIHLEGHSMLGYGYDPDGFIIYVHDTWSPGPHTMRWGGTYGGMKLMGVTCVHITGGSPVPIPHSIILLGSGILLIFVRRKT
;
A
#
# COMPACT_ATOMS: atom_id res chain seq x y z
N MET A 1 -5.67 -102.31 -16.22
CA MET A 1 -5.57 -101.29 -15.16
C MET A 1 -5.06 -99.99 -15.80
N MET A 2 -5.79 -98.90 -15.56
CA MET A 2 -5.48 -97.48 -15.88
C MET A 2 -5.54 -96.96 -17.34
N LYS A 3 -6.57 -96.12 -17.53
CA LYS A 3 -6.83 -95.16 -18.60
C LYS A 3 -5.78 -94.05 -18.62
N ASN A 4 -5.50 -93.47 -19.79
CA ASN A 4 -5.10 -92.06 -19.87
C ASN A 4 -5.60 -91.40 -21.15
N LYS A 5 -6.79 -90.78 -21.08
CA LYS A 5 -7.32 -89.86 -22.10
C LYS A 5 -6.69 -88.47 -21.87
N LYS A 6 -5.86 -88.02 -22.80
CA LYS A 6 -5.36 -86.63 -22.84
C LYS A 6 -6.53 -85.66 -23.05
N LYS A 7 -6.82 -84.84 -22.04
CA LYS A 7 -7.85 -83.79 -22.07
C LYS A 7 -7.21 -82.51 -22.63
N LYS A 8 -7.52 -82.13 -23.87
CA LYS A 8 -7.18 -80.81 -24.43
C LYS A 8 -7.93 -79.74 -23.63
N ARG A 9 -7.20 -78.89 -22.88
CA ARG A 9 -7.77 -77.67 -22.28
C ARG A 9 -7.74 -76.57 -23.33
N SER A 10 -8.90 -76.13 -23.79
CA SER A 10 -9.05 -74.87 -24.52
C SER A 10 -9.03 -73.72 -23.52
N PHE A 11 -8.01 -72.86 -23.62
CA PHE A 11 -8.00 -71.58 -22.92
C PHE A 11 -8.88 -70.61 -23.71
N LYS A 12 -10.04 -70.25 -23.16
CA LYS A 12 -10.83 -69.13 -23.66
C LYS A 12 -10.23 -67.85 -23.09
N PHE A 13 -9.65 -67.00 -23.94
CA PHE A 13 -9.34 -65.62 -23.60
C PHE A 13 -10.65 -64.87 -23.42
N ALA A 14 -11.01 -64.56 -22.17
CA ALA A 14 -12.04 -63.56 -21.89
C ALA A 14 -11.35 -62.20 -21.90
N SER A 15 -11.58 -61.41 -22.95
CA SER A 15 -11.11 -60.03 -23.03
C SER A 15 -11.87 -59.20 -21.99
N ILE A 16 -11.21 -58.88 -20.88
CA ILE A 16 -11.71 -57.91 -19.90
C ILE A 16 -11.33 -56.53 -20.43
N ILE A 17 -12.32 -55.80 -20.93
CA ILE A 17 -12.17 -54.40 -21.31
C ILE A 17 -12.17 -53.58 -20.02
N PHE A 18 -11.00 -53.06 -19.63
CA PHE A 18 -10.88 -52.05 -18.57
C PHE A 18 -11.23 -50.69 -19.16
N ILE A 19 -12.44 -50.20 -18.90
CA ILE A 19 -12.82 -48.82 -19.20
C ILE A 19 -12.25 -47.95 -18.08
N PHE A 20 -11.15 -47.24 -18.37
CA PHE A 20 -10.66 -46.16 -17.51
C PHE A 20 -11.56 -44.95 -17.70
N ILE A 21 -12.48 -44.73 -16.76
CA ILE A 21 -13.23 -43.48 -16.65
C ILE A 21 -12.30 -42.47 -15.97
N PHE A 22 -11.68 -41.59 -16.76
CA PHE A 22 -11.00 -40.41 -16.23
C PHE A 22 -12.06 -39.41 -15.78
N PHE A 23 -12.29 -39.31 -14.46
CA PHE A 23 -12.96 -38.15 -13.88
C PHE A 23 -11.99 -36.97 -13.94
N VAL A 24 -12.17 -36.10 -14.93
CA VAL A 24 -11.55 -34.77 -14.92
C VAL A 24 -12.30 -33.96 -13.87
N PHE A 25 -11.76 -33.90 -12.66
CA PHE A 25 -12.19 -32.91 -11.67
C PHE A 25 -11.69 -31.55 -12.15
N ILE A 26 -12.55 -30.81 -12.84
CA ILE A 26 -12.33 -29.39 -13.08
C ILE A 26 -12.47 -28.72 -11.71
N SER A 27 -11.34 -28.46 -11.06
CA SER A 27 -11.30 -27.66 -9.85
C SER A 27 -11.54 -26.21 -10.29
N ILE A 28 -12.71 -25.67 -9.97
CA ILE A 28 -12.93 -24.22 -10.10
C ILE A 28 -12.12 -23.59 -8.97
N SER A 29 -10.95 -23.04 -9.29
CA SER A 29 -10.18 -22.23 -8.36
C SER A 29 -10.79 -20.83 -8.37
N TYR A 30 -11.50 -20.47 -7.30
CA TYR A 30 -11.90 -19.08 -7.08
C TYR A 30 -10.67 -18.28 -6.69
N ALA A 31 -10.48 -17.11 -7.29
CA ALA A 31 -9.44 -16.18 -6.85
C ALA A 31 -9.78 -15.80 -5.39
N GLN A 32 -8.82 -15.97 -4.49
CA GLN A 32 -9.07 -15.72 -3.07
C GLN A 32 -8.93 -14.23 -2.75
N PRO A 33 -9.69 -13.71 -1.78
CA PRO A 33 -9.42 -12.39 -1.21
C PRO A 33 -7.98 -12.32 -0.67
N VAL A 34 -7.34 -11.17 -0.83
CA VAL A 34 -6.01 -10.89 -0.29
C VAL A 34 -6.10 -9.65 0.58
N ILE A 35 -5.59 -9.75 1.80
CA ILE A 35 -5.55 -8.67 2.78
C ILE A 35 -4.14 -8.61 3.34
N LEU A 36 -3.50 -7.45 3.28
CA LEU A 36 -2.22 -7.21 3.93
C LEU A 36 -2.42 -7.20 5.45
N SER A 37 -1.58 -7.95 6.17
CA SER A 37 -1.60 -7.99 7.63
C SER A 37 -0.91 -6.77 8.22
N ASP A 38 -1.31 -6.39 9.44
CA ASP A 38 -0.65 -5.35 10.24
C ASP A 38 -0.49 -4.03 9.47
N VAL A 39 -1.54 -3.66 8.72
CA VAL A 39 -1.67 -2.35 8.09
C VAL A 39 -2.19 -1.38 9.14
N PRO A 40 -1.54 -0.22 9.36
CA PRO A 40 -2.01 0.73 10.36
C PRO A 40 -3.39 1.31 10.05
N ASP A 41 -4.20 1.46 11.10
CA ASP A 41 -5.54 2.05 11.06
C ASP A 41 -5.59 3.30 11.94
N TYR A 42 -5.40 4.46 11.30
CA TYR A 42 -5.22 5.74 12.00
C TYR A 42 -6.49 6.59 11.99
N LYS A 43 -6.79 7.16 13.14
CA LYS A 43 -7.79 8.22 13.27
C LYS A 43 -7.31 9.46 12.53
N TRP A 44 -8.25 10.12 11.86
CA TRP A 44 -8.05 11.40 11.18
C TRP A 44 -7.26 12.36 12.08
N TRP A 45 -6.18 12.91 11.52
CA TRP A 45 -5.27 13.80 12.21
C TRP A 45 -4.91 14.98 11.30
N TYR A 46 -5.62 16.10 11.47
CA TYR A 46 -5.43 17.36 10.74
C TYR A 46 -5.49 17.28 9.20
N GLY A 47 -6.00 16.17 8.65
CA GLY A 47 -6.25 15.99 7.23
C GLY A 47 -6.38 14.51 6.87
N CYS A 48 -7.34 14.16 6.00
CA CYS A 48 -7.54 12.75 5.63
C CYS A 48 -6.38 12.21 4.78
N SER A 49 -5.87 13.05 3.87
CA SER A 49 -4.77 12.71 2.98
C SER A 49 -3.43 12.48 3.70
N PRO A 50 -2.92 13.37 4.58
CA PRO A 50 -1.71 13.07 5.33
C PRO A 50 -1.93 11.92 6.32
N THR A 51 -3.15 11.70 6.84
CA THR A 51 -3.44 10.52 7.67
C THR A 51 -3.33 9.22 6.86
N ALA A 52 -3.88 9.18 5.64
CA ALA A 52 -3.75 8.03 4.74
C ALA A 52 -2.30 7.78 4.30
N ALA A 53 -1.56 8.85 4.01
CA ALA A 53 -0.12 8.76 3.77
C ALA A 53 0.63 8.25 5.01
N GLY A 54 0.23 8.69 6.21
CA GLY A 54 0.73 8.21 7.50
C GLY A 54 0.57 6.71 7.68
N MET A 55 -0.62 6.18 7.39
CA MET A 55 -0.87 4.74 7.43
C MET A 55 0.02 3.99 6.43
N LEU A 56 0.21 4.54 5.23
CA LEU A 56 1.08 3.96 4.20
C LEU A 56 2.55 3.92 4.63
N ILE A 57 3.10 5.04 5.13
CA ILE A 57 4.50 5.07 5.57
C ILE A 57 4.72 4.24 6.84
N GLY A 58 3.73 4.18 7.74
CA GLY A 58 3.75 3.35 8.93
C GLY A 58 3.78 1.86 8.55
N TYR A 59 3.07 1.46 7.50
CA TYR A 59 3.17 0.10 6.97
C TYR A 59 4.60 -0.22 6.49
N TYR A 60 5.24 0.67 5.73
CA TYR A 60 6.62 0.46 5.29
C TYR A 60 7.64 0.49 6.43
N ASP A 61 7.40 1.28 7.47
CA ASP A 61 8.21 1.32 8.69
C ASP A 61 8.19 -0.04 9.40
N ILE A 62 6.99 -0.62 9.58
CA ILE A 62 6.76 -1.89 10.28
C ILE A 62 7.31 -3.09 9.48
N HIS A 63 7.02 -3.14 8.18
CA HIS A 63 7.24 -4.35 7.37
C HIS A 63 8.53 -4.32 6.56
N GLY A 64 9.09 -3.13 6.31
CA GLY A 64 10.03 -2.96 5.23
C GLY A 64 9.38 -3.18 3.85
N TYR A 65 10.20 -3.23 2.81
CA TYR A 65 9.75 -3.55 1.46
C TYR A 65 10.91 -4.12 0.63
N GLN A 66 10.65 -5.17 -0.16
CA GLN A 66 11.65 -5.85 -1.00
C GLN A 66 12.96 -6.24 -0.29
N GLY A 67 12.89 -6.63 0.98
CA GLY A 67 14.07 -7.01 1.78
C GLY A 67 14.90 -5.82 2.28
N LEU A 68 14.37 -4.61 2.13
CA LEU A 68 14.87 -3.39 2.73
C LEU A 68 14.01 -3.01 3.94
N ARG A 69 14.63 -2.37 4.93
CA ARG A 69 13.98 -1.78 6.11
C ARG A 69 14.00 -0.26 6.04
N TYR A 70 13.02 0.35 6.69
CA TYR A 70 12.80 1.80 6.75
C TYR A 70 12.59 2.22 8.19
N ASP A 71 13.67 2.24 8.98
CA ASP A 71 13.64 2.27 10.45
C ASP A 71 13.22 3.63 11.06
N ASN A 72 12.90 4.60 10.22
CA ASN A 72 12.58 5.96 10.60
C ASN A 72 11.69 6.57 9.52
N LEU A 73 10.57 5.96 9.16
CA LEU A 73 9.50 6.68 8.47
C LEU A 73 8.52 7.30 9.46
N VAL A 74 8.31 6.67 10.61
CA VAL A 74 7.60 7.24 11.77
C VAL A 74 8.63 7.57 12.85
N PRO A 75 8.49 8.66 13.63
CA PRO A 75 9.43 8.94 14.72
C PRO A 75 9.22 7.93 15.85
N GLY A 76 10.12 6.95 15.98
CA GLY A 76 9.94 5.84 16.93
C GLY A 76 9.25 4.66 16.26
N GLU A 77 8.62 3.79 17.05
CA GLU A 77 7.88 2.64 16.50
C GLU A 77 6.51 3.09 16.00
N ALA A 78 6.20 2.78 14.74
CA ALA A 78 4.88 3.04 14.17
C ALA A 78 3.81 2.18 14.82
N GLU A 79 2.74 2.81 15.31
CA GLU A 79 1.62 2.09 15.91
C GLU A 79 0.73 1.44 14.84
N LEU A 80 0.03 0.36 15.21
CA LEU A 80 -0.99 -0.25 14.33
C LEU A 80 -2.32 0.48 14.38
N SER A 81 -2.55 1.30 15.40
CA SER A 81 -3.74 2.14 15.47
C SER A 81 -3.50 3.38 16.33
N THR A 82 -4.17 4.47 15.96
CA THR A 82 -4.26 5.70 16.76
C THR A 82 -5.69 5.92 17.28
N PHE A 83 -6.54 4.87 17.27
CA PHE A 83 -7.88 4.93 17.83
C PHE A 83 -7.91 4.42 19.29
N PRO A 84 -8.61 5.12 20.20
CA PRO A 84 -9.04 6.51 20.08
C PRO A 84 -7.83 7.46 20.22
N SER A 85 -7.96 8.66 19.66
CA SER A 85 -7.09 9.80 19.98
C SER A 85 -7.90 11.08 20.14
N THR A 86 -7.35 12.06 20.85
CA THR A 86 -7.93 13.39 21.04
C THR A 86 -7.15 14.42 20.22
N GLU A 87 -7.83 15.19 19.37
CA GLU A 87 -7.19 16.28 18.61
C GLU A 87 -6.53 17.29 19.56
N GLY A 88 -5.30 17.70 19.24
CA GLY A 88 -4.46 18.53 20.12
C GLY A 88 -3.62 17.75 21.13
N GLU A 89 -3.83 16.44 21.27
CA GLU A 89 -3.06 15.56 22.16
C GLU A 89 -2.26 14.54 21.31
N TRP A 90 -0.95 14.77 21.15
CA TRP A 90 -0.06 13.86 20.42
C TRP A 90 0.33 12.64 21.26
N GLU A 91 -0.63 11.74 21.39
CA GLU A 91 -0.56 10.47 22.13
C GLU A 91 0.25 9.38 21.43
N TYR A 92 0.41 9.47 20.09
CA TYR A 92 1.02 8.44 19.25
C TYR A 92 2.15 9.02 18.38
N ASN A 93 3.20 8.22 18.15
CA ASN A 93 4.33 8.56 17.28
C ASN A 93 3.87 8.87 15.85
N ALA A 94 2.93 8.09 15.32
CA ALA A 94 2.34 8.31 14.00
C ALA A 94 1.77 9.72 13.82
N GLN A 95 1.22 10.33 14.88
CA GLN A 95 0.65 11.69 14.80
C GLN A 95 1.72 12.73 14.53
N TYR A 96 2.92 12.59 15.08
CA TYR A 96 4.05 13.49 14.79
C TYR A 96 4.53 13.34 13.35
N ALA A 97 4.44 12.14 12.76
CA ALA A 97 4.73 11.94 11.34
C ALA A 97 3.64 12.52 10.43
N ILE A 98 2.37 12.44 10.83
CA ILE A 98 1.22 12.90 10.02
C ILE A 98 1.12 14.42 10.03
N ALA A 99 0.96 15.03 11.20
CA ALA A 99 0.83 16.46 11.38
C ALA A 99 1.40 16.84 12.76
N SER A 100 2.56 17.50 12.78
CA SER A 100 3.28 17.87 14.00
C SER A 100 2.57 18.99 14.76
N PRO A 101 2.87 19.18 16.06
CA PRO A 101 2.37 20.35 16.81
C PRO A 101 2.74 21.67 16.15
N GLU A 102 3.93 21.74 15.55
CA GLU A 102 4.41 22.92 14.83
C GLU A 102 3.59 23.19 13.56
N HIS A 103 3.26 22.15 12.78
CA HIS A 103 2.36 22.25 11.63
C HIS A 103 1.00 22.85 12.02
N VAL A 104 0.38 22.31 13.08
CA VAL A 104 -0.94 22.77 13.54
C VAL A 104 -0.88 24.22 14.02
N ASN A 105 0.20 24.60 14.70
CA ASN A 105 0.40 25.98 15.15
C ASN A 105 0.60 26.98 14.00
N ASP A 106 1.18 26.52 12.89
CA ASP A 106 1.49 27.37 11.75
C ASP A 106 0.34 27.44 10.74
N PHE A 107 -0.36 26.32 10.49
CA PHE A 107 -1.26 26.16 9.34
C PHE A 107 -2.66 25.64 9.70
N TYR A 108 -3.08 25.61 10.97
CA TYR A 108 -4.41 25.08 11.35
C TYR A 108 -5.10 25.87 12.48
N ARG A 109 -5.04 27.21 12.46
CA ARG A 109 -5.49 28.04 13.60
C ARG A 109 -7.01 28.23 13.66
N GLY A 110 -7.67 28.28 12.52
CA GLY A 110 -9.09 28.52 12.34
C GLY A 110 -9.95 27.26 12.43
N GLY A 111 -9.32 26.08 12.57
CA GLY A 111 -10.00 24.78 12.56
C GLY A 111 -10.44 24.34 11.16
N TYR A 112 -11.08 23.18 11.08
CA TYR A 112 -11.41 22.52 9.80
C TYR A 112 -12.16 23.42 8.82
N GLY A 113 -11.64 23.53 7.59
CA GLY A 113 -12.22 24.28 6.50
C GLY A 113 -12.01 25.80 6.56
N ALA A 114 -11.25 26.32 7.53
CA ALA A 114 -10.82 27.72 7.51
C ALA A 114 -9.81 27.97 6.38
N GLU A 115 -9.72 29.23 5.96
CA GLU A 115 -8.83 29.77 4.94
C GLU A 115 -8.30 31.12 5.42
N GLY A 116 -7.08 31.48 5.02
CA GLY A 116 -6.44 32.75 5.35
C GLY A 116 -6.04 32.87 6.83
N ASP A 117 -5.83 31.74 7.50
CA ASP A 117 -5.54 31.64 8.93
C ASP A 117 -4.13 31.15 9.26
N ASP A 118 -3.29 30.94 8.24
CA ASP A 118 -1.85 30.71 8.42
C ASP A 118 -1.22 31.75 9.35
N ALA A 119 -0.28 31.29 10.19
CA ALA A 119 0.53 32.15 11.03
C ALA A 119 1.35 33.16 10.18
N PRO A 120 1.73 34.32 10.73
CA PRO A 120 2.72 35.15 10.05
C PRO A 120 4.11 34.46 10.08
N PRO A 121 4.91 34.54 9.00
CA PRO A 121 6.24 33.95 8.96
C PRO A 121 7.21 34.62 9.97
N PRO A 122 8.32 33.95 10.34
CA PRO A 122 8.79 32.67 9.79
C PRO A 122 8.00 31.45 10.30
N TYR A 123 7.78 30.49 9.39
CA TYR A 123 7.26 29.16 9.72
C TYR A 123 8.35 28.27 10.30
N HIS A 124 7.96 27.19 10.96
CA HIS A 124 8.89 26.12 11.34
C HIS A 124 9.47 25.42 10.10
N GLU A 125 10.58 24.71 10.30
CA GLU A 125 11.13 23.83 9.26
C GLU A 125 10.25 22.59 9.12
N PHE A 126 9.84 22.27 7.90
CA PHE A 126 8.95 21.14 7.60
C PHE A 126 9.48 19.84 8.21
N ASN A 127 8.63 19.14 8.95
CA ASN A 127 9.03 17.95 9.70
C ASN A 127 7.99 16.81 9.69
N CYS A 128 6.80 17.05 9.15
CA CYS A 128 5.73 16.06 9.05
C CYS A 128 5.12 16.00 7.64
N LEU A 129 4.39 14.92 7.33
CA LEU A 129 3.73 14.70 6.05
C LEU A 129 2.82 15.88 5.66
N ALA A 130 2.05 16.42 6.60
CA ALA A 130 1.15 17.53 6.34
C ALA A 130 1.90 18.78 5.85
N ASP A 131 3.13 19.02 6.31
CA ASP A 131 3.97 20.12 5.82
C ASP A 131 4.35 19.93 4.35
N PHE A 132 4.99 18.80 4.05
CA PHE A 132 5.49 18.53 2.70
C PHE A 132 4.34 18.39 1.69
N MET A 133 3.21 17.83 2.11
CA MET A 133 2.01 17.68 1.26
C MET A 133 1.26 18.99 1.06
N GLY A 134 1.67 20.10 1.70
CA GLY A 134 0.98 21.38 1.63
C GLY A 134 -0.40 21.34 2.30
N THR A 135 -0.64 20.40 3.21
CA THR A 135 -1.96 20.23 3.85
C THR A 135 -2.27 21.45 4.70
N SER A 136 -3.49 21.98 4.60
CA SER A 136 -3.93 23.17 5.35
C SER A 136 -3.17 24.47 5.04
N GLN A 137 -2.20 24.47 4.13
CA GLN A 137 -1.42 25.66 3.83
C GLN A 137 -2.14 26.55 2.83
N ASP A 138 -2.44 27.78 3.24
CA ASP A 138 -3.06 28.79 2.36
C ASP A 138 -2.18 29.08 1.14
N SER A 139 -0.86 29.06 1.32
CA SER A 139 0.11 29.26 0.23
C SER A 139 0.07 28.17 -0.84
N ALA A 140 -0.33 26.95 -0.47
CA ALA A 140 -0.61 25.85 -1.40
C ALA A 140 -2.04 25.90 -1.96
N GLY A 141 -2.89 26.81 -1.45
CA GLY A 141 -4.30 26.93 -1.81
C GLY A 141 -5.19 25.89 -1.13
N ASN A 142 -4.74 25.32 -0.02
CA ASN A 142 -5.46 24.28 0.71
C ASN A 142 -6.08 24.85 1.99
N PRO A 143 -7.41 24.87 2.15
CA PRO A 143 -8.03 25.18 3.44
C PRO A 143 -7.64 24.16 4.49
N ASN A 144 -7.86 24.49 5.76
CA ASN A 144 -7.57 23.63 6.90
C ASN A 144 -8.15 22.22 6.75
N GLY A 145 -7.26 21.22 6.68
CA GLY A 145 -7.58 19.80 6.56
C GLY A 145 -7.64 19.27 5.14
N ALA A 146 -7.43 20.15 4.14
CA ALA A 146 -7.39 19.78 2.73
C ALA A 146 -5.96 19.59 2.22
N THR A 147 -5.83 18.74 1.21
CA THR A 147 -4.58 18.50 0.47
C THR A 147 -4.96 18.36 -1.00
N THR A 148 -4.21 18.98 -1.90
CA THR A 148 -4.45 18.89 -3.35
C THR A 148 -3.62 17.77 -3.97
N PHE A 149 -4.26 16.94 -4.80
CA PHE A 149 -3.59 15.95 -5.64
C PHE A 149 -3.87 16.26 -7.11
N TYR A 150 -2.82 16.23 -7.93
CA TYR A 150 -2.92 16.42 -9.38
C TYR A 150 -2.96 15.09 -10.09
N PHE A 151 -3.70 15.05 -11.21
CA PHE A 151 -3.87 13.84 -12.01
C PHE A 151 -3.80 14.17 -13.50
N ASN A 152 -3.35 13.20 -14.29
CA ASN A 152 -3.48 13.27 -15.74
C ASN A 152 -4.92 12.91 -16.16
N ILE A 153 -5.62 13.87 -16.77
CA ILE A 153 -7.02 13.71 -17.18
C ILE A 153 -7.26 12.63 -18.25
N TYR A 154 -6.20 12.17 -18.92
CA TYR A 154 -6.27 11.09 -19.91
C TYR A 154 -6.07 9.69 -19.28
N GLY A 155 -6.00 9.61 -17.96
CA GLY A 155 -5.91 8.36 -17.22
C GLY A 155 -4.52 7.74 -17.19
N PHE A 156 -3.49 8.39 -17.72
CA PHE A 156 -2.11 7.94 -17.55
C PHE A 156 -1.61 8.24 -16.13
N PRO A 157 -0.59 7.51 -15.63
CA PRO A 157 0.08 7.90 -14.40
C PRO A 157 0.67 9.31 -14.52
N LEU A 158 0.59 10.08 -13.45
CA LEU A 158 1.33 11.33 -13.25
C LEU A 158 2.39 11.05 -12.18
N TYR A 159 3.66 11.00 -12.58
CA TYR A 159 4.78 10.68 -11.70
C TYR A 159 5.35 11.92 -11.00
N VAL A 160 6.14 11.71 -9.96
CA VAL A 160 6.95 12.78 -9.33
C VAL A 160 7.82 13.50 -10.36
N ALA A 161 8.46 12.76 -11.28
CA ALA A 161 9.25 13.33 -12.37
C ALA A 161 8.46 14.26 -13.29
N ASP A 162 7.15 14.04 -13.47
CA ASP A 162 6.31 14.91 -14.29
C ASP A 162 5.93 16.22 -13.56
N ILE A 163 5.99 16.24 -12.23
CA ILE A 163 5.67 17.39 -11.39
C ILE A 163 6.90 18.26 -11.13
N TYR A 164 8.09 17.67 -11.09
CA TYR A 164 9.34 18.38 -10.82
C TYR A 164 9.55 19.58 -11.75
N GLY A 165 9.83 20.75 -11.16
CA GLY A 165 10.04 22.01 -11.87
C GLY A 165 8.77 22.66 -12.44
N THR A 166 7.59 22.13 -12.13
CA THR A 166 6.29 22.73 -12.52
C THR A 166 5.69 23.59 -11.41
N GLU A 167 4.60 24.31 -11.71
CA GLU A 167 3.86 25.09 -10.71
C GLU A 167 3.14 24.22 -9.64
N TYR A 168 3.07 22.91 -9.86
CA TYR A 168 2.39 21.96 -8.95
C TYR A 168 3.33 21.40 -7.88
N GLN A 169 4.64 21.62 -8.00
CA GLN A 169 5.65 21.01 -7.13
C GLN A 169 5.35 21.25 -5.65
N ASP A 170 5.19 22.51 -5.26
CA ASP A 170 4.98 22.92 -3.86
C ASP A 170 3.49 22.86 -3.44
N LYS A 171 2.64 22.16 -4.22
CA LYS A 171 1.18 22.08 -4.00
C LYS A 171 0.62 20.66 -4.10
N SER A 172 1.44 19.71 -4.52
CA SER A 172 1.01 18.35 -4.82
C SER A 172 1.23 17.44 -3.63
N GLY A 173 0.17 16.82 -3.12
CA GLY A 173 0.26 15.80 -2.09
C GLY A 173 1.15 14.62 -2.49
N LEU A 174 1.21 14.27 -3.79
CA LEU A 174 2.14 13.24 -4.28
C LEU A 174 3.60 13.68 -4.12
N TYR A 175 3.90 14.91 -4.53
CA TYR A 175 5.27 15.44 -4.46
C TYR A 175 5.69 15.59 -2.99
N GLY A 176 4.78 16.03 -2.12
CA GLY A 176 5.02 16.09 -0.69
C GLY A 176 5.26 14.75 0.00
N ILE A 177 4.59 13.67 -0.43
CA ILE A 177 4.90 12.32 0.04
C ILE A 177 6.34 11.93 -0.33
N TRP A 178 6.75 12.25 -1.56
CA TRP A 178 8.12 12.03 -2.02
C TRP A 178 9.12 12.85 -1.18
N GLU A 179 8.89 14.15 -0.98
CA GLU A 179 9.75 15.02 -0.16
C GLU A 179 9.86 14.54 1.29
N TYR A 180 8.77 14.04 1.87
CA TYR A 180 8.83 13.45 3.20
C TYR A 180 9.73 12.20 3.25
N ILE A 181 9.61 11.31 2.27
CA ILE A 181 10.44 10.10 2.17
C ILE A 181 11.92 10.48 2.01
N GLU A 182 12.20 11.50 1.20
CA GLU A 182 13.54 12.09 1.05
C GLU A 182 14.07 12.70 2.33
N TYR A 183 13.23 13.46 3.06
CA TYR A 183 13.55 14.03 4.37
C TYR A 183 13.92 12.94 5.39
N ARG A 184 13.28 11.77 5.33
CA ARG A 184 13.62 10.61 6.16
C ARG A 184 14.88 9.86 5.71
N GLY A 185 15.46 10.25 4.57
CA GLY A 185 16.71 9.70 4.03
C GLY A 185 16.51 8.50 3.10
N TYR A 186 15.31 8.33 2.56
CA TYR A 186 14.95 7.25 1.63
C TYR A 186 14.55 7.83 0.27
N GLY A 187 14.19 6.96 -0.68
CA GLY A 187 13.78 7.37 -2.02
C GLY A 187 14.92 7.34 -3.03
N THR A 188 14.74 8.11 -4.11
CA THR A 188 15.64 8.13 -5.27
C THR A 188 16.69 9.23 -5.19
N HIS A 189 16.48 10.25 -4.36
CA HIS A 189 17.29 11.46 -4.26
C HIS A 189 17.41 12.24 -5.57
N ASP A 190 16.53 11.97 -6.55
CA ASP A 190 16.50 12.64 -7.85
C ASP A 190 15.04 12.73 -8.35
N PRO A 191 14.32 13.82 -8.02
CA PRO A 191 12.91 13.96 -8.40
C PRO A 191 12.72 13.97 -9.91
N ALA A 192 13.72 14.42 -10.69
CA ALA A 192 13.63 14.49 -12.15
C ALA A 192 13.57 13.12 -12.84
N ASN A 193 13.96 12.05 -12.12
CA ASN A 193 13.97 10.68 -12.63
C ASN A 193 13.18 9.71 -11.72
N ASP A 194 12.35 10.23 -10.82
CA ASP A 194 11.51 9.40 -9.95
C ASP A 194 10.21 8.99 -10.66
N TYR A 195 10.20 7.73 -11.09
CA TYR A 195 9.03 7.03 -11.65
C TYR A 195 8.51 5.95 -10.71
N THR A 196 8.82 6.05 -9.41
CA THR A 196 8.45 5.05 -8.39
C THR A 196 7.17 5.43 -7.65
N MET A 197 6.73 6.69 -7.74
CA MET A 197 5.51 7.17 -7.12
C MET A 197 4.66 7.91 -8.14
N PHE A 198 3.35 7.66 -8.14
CA PHE A 198 2.44 8.29 -9.09
C PHE A 198 1.00 8.41 -8.56
N ASN A 199 0.30 9.40 -9.12
CA ASN A 199 -1.14 9.54 -9.05
C ASN A 199 -1.77 9.02 -10.35
N GLN A 200 -2.91 8.35 -10.26
CA GLN A 200 -3.65 7.96 -11.45
C GLN A 200 -5.16 7.94 -11.20
N LEU A 201 -5.93 8.44 -12.16
CA LEU A 201 -7.39 8.33 -12.12
C LEU A 201 -7.80 6.88 -12.37
N VAL A 202 -8.89 6.42 -11.74
CA VAL A 202 -9.37 5.05 -11.94
C VAL A 202 -10.20 4.90 -13.22
N ASP A 203 -10.13 3.73 -13.83
CA ASP A 203 -10.86 3.32 -15.03
C ASP A 203 -12.36 3.60 -14.96
N THR A 204 -12.98 3.35 -13.80
CA THR A 204 -14.40 3.58 -13.58
C THR A 204 -14.79 5.06 -13.48
N TYR A 205 -13.85 5.94 -13.12
CA TYR A 205 -14.09 7.37 -12.98
C TYR A 205 -14.02 8.07 -14.34
N VAL A 206 -12.91 7.87 -15.06
CA VAL A 206 -12.68 8.49 -16.38
C VAL A 206 -13.29 7.73 -17.55
N LYS A 207 -13.67 6.45 -17.35
CA LYS A 207 -14.19 5.55 -18.39
C LYS A 207 -13.18 5.31 -19.52
N ILE A 208 -11.90 5.17 -19.14
CA ILE A 208 -10.77 4.95 -20.05
C ILE A 208 -10.13 3.60 -19.72
N PRO A 209 -9.97 2.66 -20.69
CA PRO A 209 -9.52 1.30 -20.41
C PRO A 209 -8.08 1.13 -19.90
N TRP A 210 -7.22 2.13 -20.10
CA TRP A 210 -5.82 2.12 -19.65
C TRP A 210 -5.57 2.99 -18.41
N ALA A 211 -6.65 3.52 -17.82
CA ALA A 211 -6.58 4.15 -16.51
C ALA A 211 -6.47 3.07 -15.41
N PHE A 212 -6.15 3.48 -14.18
CA PHE A 212 -5.84 2.53 -13.11
C PHE A 212 -7.05 1.64 -12.82
N SER A 213 -6.89 0.34 -13.01
CA SER A 213 -7.96 -0.65 -12.94
C SER A 213 -7.97 -1.40 -11.62
N PHE A 214 -9.03 -2.16 -11.38
CA PHE A 214 -9.07 -3.08 -10.24
C PHE A 214 -7.96 -4.15 -10.31
N LEU A 215 -7.54 -4.56 -11.51
CA LEU A 215 -6.45 -5.50 -11.68
C LEU A 215 -5.11 -4.89 -11.26
N ASP A 216 -4.88 -3.61 -11.58
CA ASP A 216 -3.67 -2.90 -11.14
C ASP A 216 -3.66 -2.75 -9.61
N PHE A 217 -4.81 -2.43 -8.99
CA PHE A 217 -4.95 -2.44 -7.53
C PHE A 217 -4.61 -3.82 -6.93
N MET A 218 -5.11 -4.90 -7.52
CA MET A 218 -4.77 -6.26 -7.08
C MET A 218 -3.27 -6.53 -7.19
N GLU A 219 -2.59 -6.05 -8.24
CA GLU A 219 -1.14 -6.22 -8.42
C GLU A 219 -0.32 -5.46 -7.37
N GLU A 220 -0.74 -4.24 -6.99
CA GLU A 220 -0.15 -3.50 -5.87
C GLU A 220 -0.25 -4.29 -4.56
N ILE A 221 -1.45 -4.74 -4.20
CA ILE A 221 -1.69 -5.52 -2.98
C ILE A 221 -0.91 -6.85 -3.00
N ASN A 222 -0.91 -7.58 -4.11
CA ASN A 222 -0.16 -8.83 -4.24
C ASN A 222 1.35 -8.64 -4.12
N SER A 223 1.83 -7.44 -4.40
CA SER A 223 3.22 -7.06 -4.22
C SER A 223 3.54 -6.55 -2.81
N GLY A 224 2.59 -6.56 -1.89
CA GLY A 224 2.77 -6.03 -0.53
C GLY A 224 2.78 -4.50 -0.48
N ARG A 225 2.09 -3.82 -1.39
CA ARG A 225 2.01 -2.36 -1.43
C ARG A 225 0.58 -1.89 -1.16
N PRO A 226 0.30 -1.26 -0.02
CA PRO A 226 -0.98 -0.57 0.17
C PRO A 226 -1.04 0.67 -0.74
N VAL A 227 -2.26 1.10 -1.06
CA VAL A 227 -2.51 2.15 -2.06
C VAL A 227 -3.39 3.22 -1.43
N ILE A 228 -3.03 4.51 -1.56
CA ILE A 228 -3.93 5.58 -1.10
C ILE A 228 -5.08 5.68 -2.10
N ILE A 229 -6.30 5.59 -1.58
CA ILE A 229 -7.55 5.65 -2.33
C ILE A 229 -8.12 7.05 -2.22
N HIS A 230 -8.30 7.74 -3.34
CA HIS A 230 -8.92 9.06 -3.38
C HIS A 230 -10.38 8.96 -3.82
N LEU A 231 -11.25 9.46 -2.95
CA LEU A 231 -12.63 9.80 -3.28
C LEU A 231 -12.73 11.29 -3.66
N GLU A 232 -13.85 11.70 -4.24
CA GLU A 232 -14.20 13.13 -4.40
C GLU A 232 -14.36 13.81 -3.03
N GLY A 233 -13.25 14.31 -2.47
CA GLY A 233 -13.20 15.04 -1.20
C GLY A 233 -12.66 14.26 0.01
N HIS A 234 -12.16 13.03 -0.16
CA HIS A 234 -11.62 12.22 0.94
C HIS A 234 -10.52 11.27 0.48
N SER A 235 -9.58 10.95 1.37
CA SER A 235 -8.51 9.97 1.13
C SER A 235 -8.55 8.88 2.18
N MET A 236 -8.33 7.64 1.76
CA MET A 236 -8.31 6.43 2.60
C MET A 236 -7.09 5.58 2.24
N LEU A 237 -6.76 4.57 3.04
CA LEU A 237 -5.74 3.59 2.66
C LEU A 237 -6.38 2.26 2.25
N GLY A 238 -6.14 1.81 1.02
CA GLY A 238 -6.53 0.49 0.53
C GLY A 238 -5.46 -0.55 0.80
N TYR A 239 -5.86 -1.69 1.36
CA TYR A 239 -4.91 -2.71 1.86
C TYR A 239 -5.31 -4.15 1.55
N GLY A 240 -6.39 -4.35 0.80
CA GLY A 240 -6.84 -5.67 0.40
C GLY A 240 -7.94 -5.62 -0.64
N TYR A 241 -8.25 -6.76 -1.24
CA TYR A 241 -9.34 -6.92 -2.18
C TYR A 241 -10.06 -8.26 -2.04
N ASP A 242 -11.31 -8.32 -2.51
CA ASP A 242 -12.05 -9.53 -2.84
C ASP A 242 -12.38 -9.51 -4.35
N PRO A 243 -11.83 -10.44 -5.15
CA PRO A 243 -11.94 -10.40 -6.59
C PRO A 243 -13.33 -10.79 -7.11
N ASP A 244 -14.09 -11.62 -6.38
CA ASP A 244 -15.41 -12.07 -6.83
C ASP A 244 -16.44 -10.94 -6.71
N GLY A 245 -16.30 -10.11 -5.67
CA GLY A 245 -17.18 -8.98 -5.41
C GLY A 245 -16.73 -7.65 -6.02
N PHE A 246 -15.52 -7.58 -6.60
CA PHE A 246 -14.84 -6.31 -6.92
C PHE A 246 -14.80 -5.38 -5.70
N ILE A 247 -14.48 -5.94 -4.53
CA ILE A 247 -14.43 -5.19 -3.27
C ILE A 247 -12.98 -4.83 -2.96
N ILE A 248 -12.78 -3.63 -2.43
CA ILE A 248 -11.53 -3.22 -1.78
C ILE A 248 -11.76 -3.06 -0.28
N TYR A 249 -10.76 -3.45 0.50
CA TYR A 249 -10.68 -3.22 1.94
C TYR A 249 -9.90 -1.93 2.20
N VAL A 250 -10.45 -1.06 3.03
CA VAL A 250 -9.92 0.28 3.28
C VAL A 250 -9.92 0.65 4.76
N HIS A 251 -8.99 1.51 5.17
CA HIS A 251 -9.02 2.26 6.43
C HIS A 251 -9.43 3.71 6.13
N ASP A 252 -10.55 4.15 6.71
CA ASP A 252 -11.29 5.34 6.26
C ASP A 252 -10.97 6.64 7.01
N THR A 253 -10.10 6.59 8.02
CA THR A 253 -9.74 7.68 8.95
C THR A 253 -10.83 8.17 9.90
N TRP A 254 -12.09 7.78 9.73
CA TRP A 254 -13.21 8.26 10.57
C TRP A 254 -13.52 7.33 11.73
N SER A 255 -13.37 6.02 11.51
CA SER A 255 -13.68 5.00 12.50
C SER A 255 -12.69 3.83 12.39
N PRO A 256 -12.44 3.09 13.49
CA PRO A 256 -11.55 1.93 13.43
C PRO A 256 -12.26 0.73 12.82
N GLY A 257 -11.46 -0.19 12.28
CA GLY A 257 -11.88 -1.52 11.88
C GLY A 257 -11.89 -1.75 10.37
N PRO A 258 -12.44 -2.90 9.92
CA PRO A 258 -12.48 -3.22 8.51
C PRO A 258 -13.61 -2.47 7.82
N HIS A 259 -13.26 -1.59 6.88
CA HIS A 259 -14.22 -1.00 5.95
C HIS A 259 -14.01 -1.55 4.57
N THR A 260 -15.08 -1.52 3.78
CA THR A 260 -15.06 -2.02 2.40
C THR A 260 -15.86 -1.13 1.50
N MET A 261 -15.44 -1.04 0.24
CA MET A 261 -16.27 -0.49 -0.83
C MET A 261 -16.08 -1.29 -2.12
N ARG A 262 -17.04 -1.16 -3.03
CA ARG A 262 -16.89 -1.72 -4.37
C ARG A 262 -15.96 -0.83 -5.21
N TRP A 263 -15.07 -1.42 -6.00
CA TRP A 263 -14.29 -0.71 -7.01
C TRP A 263 -15.19 0.08 -7.95
N GLY A 264 -14.88 1.36 -8.15
CA GLY A 264 -15.71 2.31 -8.90
C GLY A 264 -17.02 2.70 -8.25
N GLY A 265 -17.25 2.28 -7.00
CA GLY A 265 -18.42 2.64 -6.22
C GLY A 265 -18.28 3.99 -5.49
N THR A 266 -19.11 4.15 -4.47
CA THR A 266 -19.07 5.29 -3.55
C THR A 266 -18.82 4.82 -2.12
N TYR A 267 -18.22 5.69 -1.32
CA TYR A 267 -18.05 5.51 0.12
C TYR A 267 -18.37 6.83 0.81
N GLY A 268 -19.20 6.81 1.87
CA GLY A 268 -19.69 8.05 2.48
C GLY A 268 -20.43 9.00 1.52
N GLY A 269 -20.94 8.50 0.38
CA GLY A 269 -21.56 9.31 -0.68
C GLY A 269 -20.57 9.91 -1.69
N MET A 270 -19.26 9.76 -1.50
CA MET A 270 -18.21 10.27 -2.38
C MET A 270 -17.76 9.17 -3.35
N LYS A 271 -17.51 9.52 -4.62
CA LYS A 271 -17.10 8.55 -5.65
C LYS A 271 -15.62 8.25 -5.60
N LEU A 272 -15.22 7.01 -5.88
CA LEU A 272 -13.84 6.67 -6.17
C LEU A 272 -13.36 7.43 -7.41
N MET A 273 -12.31 8.23 -7.25
CA MET A 273 -11.77 9.13 -8.27
C MET A 273 -10.41 8.67 -8.79
N GLY A 274 -9.48 8.37 -7.89
CA GLY A 274 -8.09 8.08 -8.24
C GLY A 274 -7.34 7.37 -7.13
N VAL A 275 -6.07 7.11 -7.37
CA VAL A 275 -5.15 6.47 -6.43
C VAL A 275 -3.81 7.21 -6.39
N THR A 276 -3.10 7.08 -5.27
CA THR A 276 -1.66 7.30 -5.19
C THR A 276 -0.96 5.99 -4.88
N CYS A 277 0.00 5.60 -5.72
CA CYS A 277 0.87 4.45 -5.52
C CYS A 277 2.26 4.93 -5.13
N VAL A 278 2.84 4.32 -4.09
CA VAL A 278 4.18 4.65 -3.58
C VAL A 278 5.02 3.39 -3.59
N HIS A 279 5.95 3.27 -4.53
CA HIS A 279 6.89 2.15 -4.60
C HIS A 279 8.19 2.57 -3.90
N ILE A 280 8.21 2.46 -2.58
CA ILE A 280 9.32 2.98 -1.76
C ILE A 280 10.67 2.33 -2.11
N THR A 281 11.74 3.13 -2.11
CA THR A 281 13.13 2.73 -2.43
C THR A 281 14.12 3.36 -1.45
N GLY A 282 15.42 3.04 -1.57
CA GLY A 282 16.47 3.66 -0.75
C GLY A 282 16.65 3.10 0.66
N GLY A 283 15.88 2.07 1.04
CA GLY A 283 15.97 1.45 2.37
C GLY A 283 17.27 0.70 2.64
N SER A 284 17.49 0.32 3.90
CA SER A 284 18.67 -0.45 4.32
C SER A 284 18.44 -1.96 4.20
N PRO A 285 19.42 -2.79 3.83
CA PRO A 285 19.24 -4.24 3.79
C PRO A 285 18.86 -4.82 5.16
N VAL A 286 17.87 -5.71 5.20
CA VAL A 286 17.55 -6.48 6.41
C VAL A 286 18.73 -7.41 6.74
N PRO A 287 19.34 -7.34 7.94
CA PRO A 287 20.44 -8.22 8.31
C PRO A 287 20.02 -9.69 8.25
N ILE A 288 20.82 -10.52 7.60
CA ILE A 288 20.58 -11.96 7.56
C ILE A 288 20.69 -12.51 8.99
N PRO A 289 19.67 -13.23 9.51
CA PRO A 289 19.76 -13.84 10.83
C PRO A 289 21.00 -14.72 10.95
N HIS A 290 21.77 -14.55 12.02
CA HIS A 290 23.00 -15.32 12.27
C HIS A 290 22.77 -16.85 12.25
N SER A 291 21.54 -17.31 12.47
CA SER A 291 21.13 -18.72 12.36
C SER A 291 21.29 -19.30 10.96
N ILE A 292 21.10 -18.51 9.90
CA ILE A 292 21.28 -18.94 8.51
C ILE A 292 22.77 -19.06 8.16
N ILE A 293 23.61 -18.17 8.70
CA ILE A 293 25.07 -18.21 8.54
C ILE A 293 25.68 -19.44 9.24
N LEU A 294 25.13 -19.83 10.40
CA LEU A 294 25.56 -21.03 11.14
C LEU A 294 25.16 -22.34 10.44
N LEU A 295 24.02 -22.39 9.75
CA LEU A 295 23.63 -23.55 8.94
C LEU A 295 24.55 -23.76 7.73
N GLY A 296 24.93 -22.68 7.05
CA GLY A 296 25.88 -22.73 5.93
C GLY A 296 27.27 -23.24 6.34
N SER A 297 27.78 -22.80 7.49
CA SER A 297 29.05 -23.28 8.04
C SER A 297 28.96 -24.70 8.62
N GLY A 298 27.82 -25.09 9.18
CA GLY A 298 27.56 -26.45 9.66
C GLY A 298 27.58 -27.51 8.54
N ILE A 299 27.04 -27.19 7.35
CA ILE A 299 27.07 -28.10 6.19
C ILE A 299 28.51 -28.29 5.67
N LEU A 300 29.31 -27.22 5.62
CA LEU A 300 30.73 -27.29 5.25
C LEU A 300 31.54 -28.21 6.18
N LEU A 301 31.26 -28.18 7.49
CA LEU A 301 31.92 -29.06 8.46
C LEU A 301 31.54 -30.54 8.30
N ILE A 302 30.31 -30.85 7.87
CA ILE A 302 29.86 -32.23 7.62
C ILE A 302 30.59 -32.84 6.40
N PHE A 303 30.90 -32.04 5.39
CA PHE A 303 31.66 -32.51 4.22
C PHE A 303 33.16 -32.67 4.49
N VAL A 304 33.74 -31.88 5.39
CA VAL A 304 35.15 -32.02 5.78
C VAL A 304 35.37 -33.27 6.65
N ARG A 305 34.38 -33.69 7.44
CA ARG A 305 34.50 -34.84 8.36
C ARG A 305 34.29 -36.22 7.72
N ARG A 306 33.96 -36.29 6.42
CA ARG A 306 33.80 -37.55 5.66
C ARG A 306 35.07 -38.02 4.93
N LYS A 307 36.22 -37.34 5.13
CA LYS A 307 37.53 -37.76 4.63
C LYS A 307 38.52 -38.03 5.77
N THR A 308 38.24 -39.04 6.58
CA THR A 308 39.19 -39.76 7.45
C THR A 308 38.61 -41.14 7.69
#